data_AF-A0A7K5CMP6-F1
#
_entry.id   AF-A0A7K5CMP6-F1
#
_cell.length_a   1.000
_cell.length_b   1.000
_cell.length_c   1.000
_cell.angle_alpha   90.00
_cell.angle_beta   90.00
_cell.angle_gamma   90.00
#
_symmetry.space_group_name_H-M   'P 1'
#
loop_
_entity.id
_entity.type
_entity.pdbx_description
1 polymer ?
#
loop_
_entity_poly.entity_id
_entity_poly.type
_entity_poly.pdbx_seq_one_letter_code
_entity_poly.pdbx_strand_id
1 'polypeptide(L)' 'HTGEKPFKCSQCGRGFVSAGVLKAHIRTHTGLKAFKCVVCNGAFTTGGSLRRHMGIHNDLRPY' A
#
# COMPACT_ATOMS: atom_id res chain seq x y z
N HIS A 1 -13.43 -28.63 10.52
CA HIS A 1 -12.55 -27.44 10.42
C HIS A 1 -13.32 -26.31 9.72
N THR A 2 -14.43 -25.87 10.30
CA THR A 2 -15.28 -24.78 9.77
C THR A 2 -14.74 -23.46 10.28
N GLY A 3 -13.57 -23.07 9.76
CA GLY A 3 -12.99 -21.75 10.00
C GLY A 3 -13.72 -20.71 9.18
N GLU A 4 -15.01 -20.49 9.45
CA GLU A 4 -15.80 -19.48 8.76
C GLU A 4 -15.24 -18.11 9.11
N LYS A 5 -14.50 -17.55 8.16
CA LYS A 5 -13.98 -16.19 8.20
C LYS A 5 -14.95 -15.33 7.40
N PRO A 6 -15.93 -14.68 8.04
CA PRO A 6 -16.96 -13.92 7.34
C PRO A 6 -16.37 -12.73 6.55
N PHE A 7 -15.20 -12.23 6.97
CA PHE A 7 -14.54 -11.10 6.33
C PHE A 7 -13.49 -11.58 5.33
N LYS A 8 -13.84 -11.66 4.04
CA LYS A 8 -12.91 -12.03 2.96
C LYS A 8 -12.44 -10.79 2.18
N CYS A 9 -11.17 -10.81 1.82
CA CYS A 9 -10.55 -9.86 0.90
C CYS A 9 -11.07 -10.08 -0.52
N SER A 10 -11.80 -9.11 -1.08
CA SER A 10 -12.29 -9.20 -2.47
C SER A 10 -11.18 -9.15 -3.52
N GLN A 11 -10.01 -8.62 -3.16
CA GLN A 11 -8.84 -8.49 -4.05
C GLN A 11 -8.01 -9.78 -4.16
N CYS A 12 -8.10 -10.67 -3.17
CA CYS A 12 -7.12 -11.75 -2.98
C CYS A 12 -7.71 -13.03 -2.36
N GLY A 13 -9.00 -13.02 -2.01
CA GLY A 13 -9.71 -14.15 -1.43
C GLY A 13 -9.34 -14.50 0.02
N ARG A 14 -8.38 -13.79 0.65
CA ARG A 14 -7.92 -14.10 2.00
C ARG A 14 -9.01 -13.83 3.04
N GLY A 15 -9.32 -14.82 3.86
CA GLY A 15 -10.29 -14.70 4.95
C GLY A 15 -9.66 -14.17 6.25
N PHE A 16 -10.40 -13.31 6.94
CA PHE A 16 -10.08 -12.70 8.23
C PHE A 16 -11.22 -12.89 9.23
N VAL A 17 -10.89 -12.92 10.52
CA VAL A 17 -11.84 -13.07 11.63
C VAL A 17 -12.60 -11.78 11.92
N SER A 18 -12.07 -10.61 11.58
CA SER A 18 -12.68 -9.33 11.88
C SER A 18 -12.57 -8.31 10.75
N ALA A 19 -13.56 -7.42 10.67
CA ALA A 19 -13.59 -6.33 9.70
C ALA A 19 -12.40 -5.37 9.85
N GLY A 20 -11.92 -5.13 11.08
CA GLY A 20 -10.77 -4.26 11.33
C GLY A 20 -9.47 -4.79 10.72
N VAL A 21 -9.21 -6.09 10.87
CA VAL A 21 -8.04 -6.75 10.27
C VAL A 21 -8.19 -6.78 8.75
N LEU A 22 -9.39 -7.07 8.23
CA LEU A 22 -9.67 -6.98 6.79
C LEU A 22 -9.40 -5.55 6.26
N LYS A 23 -9.83 -4.50 6.97
CA LYS A 23 -9.63 -3.10 6.54
C LYS A 23 -8.16 -2.70 6.55
N ALA A 24 -7.40 -3.11 7.57
CA ALA A 24 -5.95 -2.91 7.61
C ALA A 24 -5.24 -3.66 6.47
N HIS A 25 -5.70 -4.87 6.16
CA HIS A 25 -5.20 -5.65 5.04
C HIS A 25 -5.57 -5.05 3.68
N ILE A 26 -6.79 -4.54 3.48
CA ILE A 26 -7.18 -3.88 2.23
C ILE A 26 -6.27 -2.68 1.95
N ARG A 27 -5.80 -1.95 2.97
CA ARG A 27 -4.82 -0.86 2.79
C ARG A 27 -3.51 -1.33 2.14
N THR A 28 -3.12 -2.60 2.32
CA THR A 28 -1.95 -3.17 1.63
C THR A 28 -2.23 -3.43 0.16
N HIS A 29 -3.48 -3.80 -0.19
CA HIS A 29 -3.91 -4.01 -1.58
C HIS A 29 -4.08 -2.72 -2.36
N THR A 30 -4.77 -1.73 -1.79
CA THR A 30 -4.94 -0.42 -2.43
C THR A 30 -3.60 0.31 -2.59
N GLY A 31 -2.55 -0.18 -1.92
CA GLY A 31 -1.27 0.49 -1.88
C GLY A 31 -1.46 1.92 -1.37
N LEU A 32 -2.30 2.10 -0.34
CA LEU A 32 -2.41 3.34 0.45
C LEU A 32 -1.13 3.54 1.30
N LYS A 33 0.00 3.31 0.66
CA LYS A 33 1.18 4.13 0.80
C LYS A 33 0.72 5.52 0.36
N ALA A 34 0.35 6.35 1.33
CA ALA A 34 -0.24 7.68 1.11
C ALA A 34 0.64 8.56 0.19
N PHE A 35 1.89 8.17 -0.01
CA PHE A 35 2.90 8.88 -0.76
C PHE A 35 3.41 7.97 -1.89
N LYS A 36 2.86 8.12 -3.09
CA LYS A 36 3.36 7.48 -4.30
C LYS A 36 4.28 8.45 -5.04
N CYS A 37 5.41 7.96 -5.51
CA CYS A 37 6.28 8.69 -6.42
C CYS A 37 5.63 8.70 -7.81
N VAL A 38 5.47 9.89 -8.38
CA VAL A 38 4.89 10.08 -9.71
C VAL A 38 5.87 9.72 -10.85
N VAL A 39 7.17 9.60 -10.56
CA VAL A 39 8.22 9.35 -11.55
C VAL A 39 8.42 7.85 -11.80
N CYS A 40 8.52 7.04 -10.73
CA CYS A 40 8.74 5.60 -10.84
C CYS A 40 7.56 4.75 -10.36
N ASN A 41 6.45 5.38 -9.99
CA ASN A 41 5.31 4.72 -9.32
C ASN A 41 5.70 3.98 -8.02
N GLY A 42 6.88 4.32 -7.45
CA GLY A 42 7.38 3.79 -6.20
C GLY A 42 6.47 4.21 -5.05
N ALA A 43 6.00 3.26 -4.27
CA ALA A 43 5.03 3.53 -3.23
C ALA A 43 5.75 3.61 -1.86
N PHE A 44 5.46 4.63 -1.04
CA PHE A 44 6.09 4.88 0.27
C PHE A 44 5.07 5.03 1.42
N THR A 45 5.40 4.47 2.59
CA THR A 45 4.53 4.49 3.78
C THR A 45 4.49 5.85 4.48
N THR A 46 5.49 6.71 4.30
CA THR A 46 5.59 8.04 4.92
C THR A 46 6.07 9.11 3.94
N GLY A 47 5.61 10.35 4.13
CA GLY A 47 5.97 11.49 3.28
C GLY A 47 7.44 11.87 3.33
N GLY A 48 8.09 11.70 4.49
CA GLY A 48 9.53 11.90 4.63
C GLY A 48 10.35 10.91 3.78
N SER A 49 9.91 9.65 3.70
CA SER A 49 10.53 8.63 2.86
C SER A 49 10.37 8.96 1.37
N LEU A 50 9.18 9.42 0.96
CA LEU A 50 8.96 9.92 -0.40
C LEU A 50 9.85 11.13 -0.69
N ARG A 51 9.94 12.12 0.21
CA ARG A 51 10.76 13.33 -0.01
C ARG A 51 12.24 13.01 -0.19
N ARG A 52 12.80 12.11 0.62
CA ARG A 52 14.18 11.63 0.44
C ARG A 52 14.35 10.89 -0.89
N HIS A 53 13.37 10.06 -1.25
CA HIS A 53 13.38 9.34 -2.51
C HIS A 53 13.27 10.27 -3.74
N MET A 54 12.48 11.34 -3.67
CA MET A 54 12.40 12.34 -4.74
C MET A 54 13.74 13.05 -4.97
N GLY A 55 14.63 13.10 -3.97
CA GLY A 55 16.01 13.57 -4.16
C GLY A 55 16.83 12.70 -5.12
N ILE A 56 16.56 11.39 -5.18
CA ILE A 56 17.20 10.46 -6.13
C ILE A 56 16.67 10.72 -7.55
N HIS A 57 15.40 11.10 -7.68
CA HIS A 57 14.85 11.52 -8.97
C HIS A 57 15.33 12.90 -9.40
N ASN A 58 15.72 13.77 -8.47
CA ASN A 58 16.21 15.12 -8.78
C ASN A 58 17.60 15.10 -9.44
N ASP A 59 18.37 14.01 -9.29
CA ASP A 59 19.63 13.79 -10.03
C ASP A 59 19.38 13.47 -11.52
N LEU A 60 18.18 13.00 -11.87
CA LEU A 60 17.69 12.98 -13.24
C LEU A 60 16.97 14.31 -13.51
N ARG A 61 17.75 15.38 -13.66
CA ARG A 61 17.33 16.60 -14.35
C ARG A 61 16.89 16.18 -15.76
N PRO A 62 15.60 16.17 -16.12
CA PRO A 62 15.21 16.01 -17.50
C PRO A 62 15.38 17.39 -18.13
N TYR A 63 16.51 17.60 -18.80
CA TYR A 63 16.55 18.54 -19.92
C TYR A 63 16.47 17.73 -21.21
#